data_AF-A0A4R0E8T1-F1
#
_entry.id   AF-A0A4R0E8T1-F1
#
_cell.length_a   1.000
_cell.length_b   1.000
_cell.length_c   1.000
_cell.angle_alpha   90.00
_cell.angle_beta   90.00
_cell.angle_gamma   90.00
#
_symmetry.space_group_name_H-M   'P 1'
#
loop_
_entity.id
_entity.type
_entity.pdbx_description
1 polymer ?
#
loop_
_entity_poly.entity_id
_entity_poly.type
_entity_poly.pdbx_seq_one_letter_code
_entity_poly.pdbx_strand_id
1 'polypeptide(L)'
;MINNKKNPLDGFFQNTPDFFQNFKGKIVAAEDIKLCDFSNLNVAIVGANQMTVTHLDQICNQAKLVKIFQIAPHFILPHTEKATHRLLSHPLIIKNRRLFNNRVKSLLAIRYLESQLKDNWLKRQLMPNSASENKVFFKSDTYYAALQRENCKLITWPVVKITEQAVQSMEGIEHLVDVIITTY
;
A
#
# COMPACT_ATOMS: atom_id res chain seq x y z
N MET A 1 40.13 -7.83 12.26
CA MET A 1 39.69 -8.07 10.86
C MET A 1 38.19 -7.89 10.81
N ILE A 2 37.72 -6.71 10.38
CA ILE A 2 36.29 -6.42 10.26
C ILE A 2 35.82 -7.06 8.95
N ASN A 3 35.00 -8.10 9.04
CA ASN A 3 34.33 -8.71 7.90
C ASN A 3 33.25 -7.74 7.40
N ASN A 4 33.64 -6.74 6.60
CA ASN A 4 32.73 -5.95 5.78
C ASN A 4 32.22 -6.83 4.63
N LYS A 5 31.35 -7.80 4.93
CA LYS A 5 30.41 -8.26 3.92
C LYS A 5 29.49 -7.08 3.64
N LYS A 6 29.83 -6.26 2.65
CA LYS A 6 28.91 -5.25 2.11
C LYS A 6 27.59 -5.97 1.86
N ASN A 7 26.53 -5.57 2.56
CA ASN A 7 25.24 -6.15 2.28
C ASN A 7 24.91 -5.74 0.85
N PRO A 8 24.41 -6.66 -0.01
CA PRO A 8 24.06 -6.33 -1.39
C PRO A 8 22.96 -5.25 -1.48
N LEU A 9 22.36 -4.88 -0.34
CA LEU A 9 21.35 -3.86 -0.17
C LEU A 9 21.87 -2.47 0.23
N ASP A 10 23.18 -2.30 0.47
CA ASP A 10 23.79 -1.02 0.94
C ASP A 10 23.69 0.14 -0.07
N GLY A 11 23.15 -0.10 -1.27
CA GLY A 11 22.90 0.92 -2.30
C GLY A 11 21.43 1.08 -2.69
N PHE A 12 20.52 0.27 -2.13
CA PHE A 12 19.09 0.35 -2.43
C PHE A 12 18.35 1.08 -1.31
N PHE A 13 17.36 1.88 -1.68
CA PHE A 13 16.47 2.50 -0.72
C PHE A 13 15.76 1.41 0.10
N GLN A 14 15.83 1.56 1.42
CA GLN A 14 15.08 0.75 2.35
C GLN A 14 14.12 1.66 3.11
N ASN A 15 12.95 1.13 3.43
CA ASN A 15 11.98 1.84 4.27
C ASN A 15 12.44 1.77 5.74
N THR A 16 13.58 2.39 6.05
CA THR A 16 14.14 2.50 7.40
C THR A 16 14.34 3.97 7.74
N PRO A 17 14.28 4.36 9.02
CA PRO A 17 14.32 5.77 9.44
C PRO A 17 15.53 6.54 8.91
N ASP A 18 16.67 5.87 8.71
CA ASP A 18 17.92 6.48 8.23
C ASP A 18 17.77 7.16 6.87
N PHE A 19 16.95 6.61 5.98
CA PHE A 19 16.74 7.17 4.63
C PHE A 19 15.81 8.39 4.62
N PHE A 20 15.09 8.67 5.73
CA PHE A 20 14.17 9.80 5.82
C PHE A 20 14.75 11.00 6.58
N GLN A 21 15.93 10.89 7.19
CA GLN A 21 16.50 11.94 8.05
C GLN A 21 16.69 13.29 7.34
N ASN A 22 16.95 13.27 6.04
CA ASN A 22 17.21 14.49 5.26
C ASN A 22 15.94 15.22 4.83
N PHE A 23 14.76 14.63 5.02
CA PHE A 23 13.50 15.23 4.60
C PHE A 23 13.09 16.34 5.58
N LYS A 24 12.86 17.55 5.06
CA LYS A 24 12.47 18.72 5.87
C LYS A 24 10.97 18.80 6.14
N GLY A 25 10.16 18.07 5.38
CA GLY A 25 8.72 18.02 5.56
C GLY A 25 8.29 17.16 6.74
N LYS A 26 6.99 16.96 6.89
CA LYS A 26 6.42 16.18 8.00
C LYS A 26 6.53 14.69 7.69
N ILE A 27 7.12 13.92 8.60
CA ILE A 27 7.11 12.45 8.54
C ILE A 27 6.04 11.96 9.53
N VAL A 28 5.18 11.06 9.06
CA VAL A 28 4.07 10.52 9.86
C VAL A 28 4.12 9.00 9.79
N ALA A 29 4.12 8.33 10.94
CA ALA A 29 4.00 6.88 11.00
C ALA A 29 2.58 6.44 10.59
N ALA A 30 2.44 5.25 10.03
CA ALA A 30 1.15 4.73 9.56
C ALA A 30 0.09 4.64 10.68
N GLU A 31 0.52 4.51 11.93
CA GLU A 31 -0.32 4.43 13.13
C GLU A 31 -0.96 5.78 13.46
N ASP A 32 -0.23 6.87 13.21
CA ASP A 32 -0.61 8.24 13.58
C ASP A 32 -1.37 8.99 12.48
N ILE A 33 -1.72 8.31 11.38
CA ILE A 33 -2.47 8.88 10.24
C ILE A 33 -3.74 9.58 10.73
N LYS A 34 -4.46 9.01 11.70
CA LYS A 34 -5.73 9.56 12.20
C LYS A 34 -5.57 10.89 12.95
N LEU A 35 -4.39 11.15 13.50
CA LEU A 35 -4.11 12.31 14.34
C LEU A 35 -3.62 13.50 13.52
N CYS A 36 -3.30 13.29 12.24
CA CYS A 36 -2.73 14.30 11.37
C CYS A 36 -3.77 14.86 10.41
N ASP A 37 -3.70 16.16 10.18
CA ASP A 37 -4.40 16.82 9.09
C ASP A 37 -3.53 16.82 7.82
N PHE A 38 -4.14 16.44 6.70
CA PHE A 38 -3.51 16.39 5.37
C PHE A 38 -4.10 17.44 4.40
N SER A 39 -4.93 18.36 4.91
CA SER A 39 -5.63 19.37 4.11
C SER A 39 -4.69 20.17 3.21
N ASN A 40 -4.95 20.14 1.91
CA ASN A 40 -4.18 20.85 0.87
C ASN A 40 -2.69 20.45 0.73
N LEU A 41 -2.24 19.36 1.34
CA LEU A 41 -0.86 18.90 1.26
C LEU A 41 -0.66 17.87 0.14
N ASN A 42 0.57 17.78 -0.37
CA ASN A 42 1.02 16.69 -1.23
C ASN A 42 1.58 15.57 -0.36
N VAL A 43 0.89 14.43 -0.34
CA VAL A 43 1.21 13.30 0.53
C VAL A 43 1.87 12.18 -0.27
N ALA A 44 3.03 11.71 0.18
CA ALA A 44 3.64 10.47 -0.26
C ALA A 44 3.35 9.35 0.75
N ILE A 45 2.91 8.19 0.27
CA ILE A 45 2.85 6.96 1.06
C ILE A 45 3.95 6.04 0.55
N VAL A 46 4.91 5.70 1.42
CA VAL A 46 6.03 4.83 1.05
C VAL A 46 5.80 3.44 1.61
N GLY A 47 5.48 2.50 0.72
CA GLY A 47 5.09 1.13 1.08
C GLY A 47 3.58 0.98 1.28
N ALA A 48 3.18 -0.15 1.86
CA ALA A 48 1.79 -0.45 2.16
C ALA A 48 1.69 -1.23 3.47
N ASN A 49 0.84 -0.74 4.37
CA ASN A 49 0.45 -1.36 5.64
C ASN A 49 -1.08 -1.38 5.75
N GLN A 50 -1.62 -2.23 6.61
CA GLN A 50 -3.05 -2.31 6.93
C GLN A 50 -3.64 -0.94 7.25
N MET A 51 -2.94 -0.10 8.02
CA MET A 51 -3.40 1.25 8.37
C MET A 51 -3.48 2.16 7.14
N THR A 52 -2.43 2.22 6.31
CA THR A 52 -2.44 3.01 5.08
C THR A 52 -3.55 2.57 4.12
N VAL A 53 -3.78 1.26 3.97
CA VAL A 53 -4.81 0.69 3.08
C VAL A 53 -6.23 0.99 3.58
N THR A 54 -6.42 1.04 4.90
CA THR A 54 -7.71 1.36 5.52
C THR A 54 -8.01 2.86 5.43
N HIS A 55 -7.01 3.71 5.67
CA HIS A 55 -7.17 5.16 5.75
C HIS A 55 -6.93 5.89 4.42
N LEU A 56 -6.59 5.19 3.35
CA LEU A 56 -6.30 5.80 2.05
C LEU A 56 -7.44 6.70 1.55
N ASP A 57 -8.68 6.26 1.72
CA ASP A 57 -9.86 7.02 1.29
C ASP A 57 -9.96 8.37 2.02
N GLN A 58 -9.74 8.36 3.33
CA GLN A 58 -9.74 9.55 4.17
C GLN A 58 -8.61 10.52 3.78
N ILE A 59 -7.40 10.00 3.56
CA ILE A 59 -6.24 10.81 3.13
C ILE A 59 -6.55 11.46 1.79
N CYS A 60 -7.08 10.71 0.82
CA CYS A 60 -7.44 11.24 -0.49
C CYS A 60 -8.59 12.26 -0.45
N ASN A 61 -9.45 12.25 0.56
CA ASN A 61 -10.51 13.26 0.70
C ASN A 61 -9.96 14.61 1.22
N GLN A 62 -8.83 14.61 1.92
CA GLN A 62 -8.23 15.81 2.53
C GLN A 62 -7.05 16.37 1.72
N ALA A 63 -6.21 15.48 1.20
CA ALA A 63 -4.99 15.83 0.51
C ALA A 63 -5.24 16.40 -0.89
N LYS A 64 -4.38 17.35 -1.28
CA LYS A 64 -4.38 17.90 -2.65
C LYS A 64 -3.96 16.85 -3.66
N LEU A 65 -2.94 16.08 -3.33
CA LEU A 65 -2.40 15.02 -4.17
C LEU A 65 -1.82 13.91 -3.29
N VAL A 66 -2.13 12.66 -3.62
CA VAL A 66 -1.61 11.48 -2.93
C VAL A 66 -0.82 10.63 -3.93
N LYS A 67 0.45 10.37 -3.61
CA LYS A 67 1.32 9.48 -4.39
C LYS A 67 1.68 8.27 -3.56
N ILE A 68 1.37 7.08 -4.07
CA ILE A 68 1.65 5.82 -3.39
C ILE A 68 2.83 5.16 -4.07
N PHE A 69 3.93 5.01 -3.35
CA PHE A 69 5.13 4.32 -3.80
C PHE A 69 5.04 2.85 -3.37
N GLN A 70 4.64 2.00 -4.30
CA GLN A 70 4.44 0.59 -4.06
C GLN A 70 5.06 -0.24 -5.17
N ILE A 71 6.18 -0.91 -4.87
CA ILE A 71 6.88 -1.77 -5.83
C ILE A 71 6.11 -3.08 -6.03
N ALA A 72 5.63 -3.69 -4.94
CA ALA A 72 4.95 -4.98 -4.96
C ALA A 72 3.47 -4.84 -4.56
N PRO A 73 2.51 -5.28 -5.39
CA PRO A 73 1.10 -5.34 -5.03
C PRO A 73 0.82 -6.34 -3.91
N HIS A 74 -0.16 -6.01 -3.06
CA HIS A 74 -0.60 -6.85 -1.94
C HIS A 74 -2.02 -7.37 -2.16
N PHE A 75 -2.35 -8.50 -1.53
CA PHE A 75 -3.73 -9.02 -1.58
C PHE A 75 -4.63 -8.19 -0.68
N ILE A 76 -5.72 -7.66 -1.21
CA ILE A 76 -6.72 -6.94 -0.41
C ILE A 76 -8.01 -7.73 -0.41
N LEU A 77 -8.53 -7.92 0.81
CA LEU A 77 -9.80 -8.55 1.06
C LEU A 77 -10.82 -7.49 1.50
N PRO A 78 -12.12 -7.69 1.21
CA PRO A 78 -13.16 -6.83 1.77
C PRO A 78 -13.13 -6.91 3.30
N HIS A 79 -13.25 -5.76 3.95
CA HIS A 79 -13.33 -5.62 5.39
C HIS A 79 -14.75 -5.88 5.90
N THR A 80 -15.77 -5.35 5.22
CA THR A 80 -17.16 -5.56 5.64
C THR A 80 -17.66 -6.94 5.23
N GLU A 81 -18.10 -7.66 6.24
CA GLU A 81 -18.68 -8.98 6.08
C GLU A 81 -20.11 -8.92 5.50
N LYS A 82 -20.71 -7.77 5.16
CA LYS A 82 -22.17 -7.75 4.82
C LYS A 82 -22.56 -8.69 3.67
N ALA A 83 -21.72 -8.79 2.64
CA ALA A 83 -21.93 -9.71 1.52
C ALA A 83 -21.39 -11.13 1.79
N THR A 84 -20.26 -11.23 2.51
CA THR A 84 -19.60 -12.51 2.77
C THR A 84 -20.16 -13.23 3.99
N HIS A 85 -20.60 -12.54 5.04
CA HIS A 85 -21.21 -13.05 6.27
C HIS A 85 -22.37 -13.99 5.97
N ARG A 86 -23.27 -13.68 5.02
CA ARG A 86 -24.36 -14.62 4.66
C ARG A 86 -23.84 -15.93 4.08
N LEU A 87 -22.77 -15.89 3.30
CA LEU A 87 -22.17 -17.08 2.70
C LEU A 87 -21.26 -17.82 3.68
N LEU A 88 -20.47 -17.09 4.47
CA LEU A 88 -19.49 -17.62 5.41
C LEU A 88 -20.12 -18.06 6.74
N SER A 89 -21.30 -17.54 7.10
CA SER A 89 -22.08 -18.00 8.25
C SER A 89 -22.90 -19.26 7.95
N HIS A 90 -22.86 -19.75 6.70
CA HIS A 90 -23.51 -21.01 6.38
C HIS A 90 -22.87 -22.14 7.22
N PRO A 91 -23.66 -22.99 7.91
CA PRO A 91 -23.15 -23.99 8.85
C PRO A 91 -22.13 -24.96 8.23
N LEU A 92 -22.22 -25.21 6.92
CA LEU A 92 -21.26 -26.03 6.17
C LEU A 92 -19.88 -25.38 6.00
N ILE A 93 -19.80 -24.04 5.95
CA ILE A 93 -18.55 -23.30 5.79
C ILE A 93 -17.90 -23.05 7.16
N ILE A 94 -18.70 -22.79 8.20
CA ILE A 94 -18.24 -22.69 9.59
C ILE A 94 -17.56 -23.98 10.05
N LYS A 95 -18.12 -25.15 9.70
CA LYS A 95 -17.57 -26.46 10.08
C LYS A 95 -16.22 -26.76 9.39
N ASN A 96 -15.97 -26.13 8.24
CA ASN A 96 -14.78 -26.33 7.42
C ASN A 96 -13.87 -25.08 7.36
N ARG A 97 -13.56 -24.44 8.51
CA ARG A 97 -12.59 -23.33 8.58
C ARG A 97 -11.23 -23.65 7.92
N ARG A 98 -10.86 -24.93 7.81
CA ARG A 98 -9.66 -25.42 7.10
C ARG A 98 -9.65 -25.09 5.60
N LEU A 99 -10.81 -24.86 4.98
CA LEU A 99 -10.92 -24.50 3.55
C LEU A 99 -10.50 -23.04 3.27
N PHE A 100 -10.39 -22.19 4.29
CA PHE A 100 -9.80 -20.84 4.15
C PHE A 100 -8.27 -20.86 4.09
N ASN A 101 -7.73 -21.72 3.23
CA ASN A 101 -6.32 -21.77 2.94
C ASN A 101 -5.89 -20.51 2.16
N ASN A 102 -4.58 -20.20 2.16
CA ASN A 102 -4.01 -19.04 1.47
C ASN A 102 -4.36 -19.01 -0.03
N ARG A 103 -4.59 -20.17 -0.65
CA ARG A 103 -5.05 -20.28 -2.05
C ARG A 103 -6.45 -19.69 -2.25
N VAL A 104 -7.40 -20.04 -1.37
CA VAL A 104 -8.78 -19.52 -1.43
C VAL A 104 -8.79 -18.02 -1.13
N LYS A 105 -8.02 -17.59 -0.13
CA LYS A 105 -7.86 -16.15 0.17
C LYS A 105 -7.30 -15.37 -1.02
N SER A 106 -6.26 -15.88 -1.69
CA SER A 106 -5.71 -15.22 -2.87
C SER A 106 -6.71 -15.15 -4.02
N LEU A 107 -7.49 -16.21 -4.25
CA LEU A 107 -8.51 -16.22 -5.29
C LEU A 107 -9.62 -15.21 -5.00
N LEU A 108 -10.08 -15.13 -3.75
CA LEU A 108 -11.09 -14.16 -3.33
C LEU A 108 -10.58 -12.73 -3.47
N ALA A 109 -9.34 -12.46 -3.08
CA ALA A 109 -8.71 -11.14 -3.23
C ALA A 109 -8.57 -10.73 -4.70
N ILE A 110 -8.12 -11.64 -5.58
CA ILE A 110 -8.02 -11.37 -7.03
C ILE A 110 -9.40 -11.06 -7.61
N ARG A 111 -10.42 -11.87 -7.29
CA ARG A 111 -11.78 -11.63 -7.79
C ARG A 111 -12.37 -10.33 -7.25
N TYR A 112 -12.05 -9.98 -6.00
CA TYR A 112 -12.43 -8.69 -5.43
C TYR A 112 -11.76 -7.53 -6.18
N LEU A 113 -10.46 -7.58 -6.42
CA LEU A 113 -9.71 -6.60 -7.22
C LEU A 113 -10.34 -6.41 -8.61
N GLU A 114 -10.60 -7.51 -9.32
CA GLU A 114 -11.18 -7.47 -10.67
C GLU A 114 -12.57 -6.85 -10.69
N SER A 115 -13.36 -7.05 -9.64
CA SER A 115 -14.71 -6.49 -9.50
C SER A 115 -14.73 -4.98 -9.19
N GLN A 116 -13.71 -4.48 -8.48
CA GLN A 116 -13.66 -3.08 -8.03
C GLN A 116 -13.00 -2.15 -9.04
N LEU A 117 -11.98 -2.63 -9.75
CA LEU A 117 -11.25 -1.82 -10.72
C LEU A 117 -11.95 -1.84 -12.08
N LYS A 118 -12.08 -0.67 -12.71
CA LYS A 118 -12.55 -0.57 -14.10
C LYS A 118 -11.39 -0.69 -15.09
N ASP A 119 -10.29 0.00 -14.80
CA ASP A 119 -9.15 0.12 -15.71
C ASP A 119 -8.29 -1.14 -15.80
N ASN A 120 -8.12 -1.65 -17.02
CA ASN A 120 -7.34 -2.86 -17.26
C ASN A 120 -5.84 -2.69 -17.03
N TRP A 121 -5.30 -1.48 -17.18
CA TRP A 121 -3.89 -1.22 -16.89
C TRP A 121 -3.63 -1.27 -15.38
N LEU A 122 -4.44 -0.55 -14.61
CA LEU A 122 -4.35 -0.50 -13.15
C LEU A 122 -4.55 -1.90 -12.53
N LYS A 123 -5.46 -2.72 -13.09
CA LYS A 123 -5.62 -4.14 -12.70
C LYS A 123 -4.32 -4.93 -12.81
N ARG A 124 -3.60 -4.79 -13.93
CA ARG A 124 -2.34 -5.51 -14.15
C ARG A 124 -1.25 -5.03 -13.19
N GLN A 125 -1.18 -3.73 -12.96
CA GLN A 125 -0.22 -3.12 -12.05
C GLN A 125 -0.43 -3.56 -10.59
N LEU A 126 -1.70 -3.72 -10.19
CA LEU A 126 -2.08 -4.14 -8.85
C LEU A 126 -2.23 -5.66 -8.68
N MET A 127 -2.01 -6.46 -9.73
CA MET A 127 -2.21 -7.90 -9.67
C MET A 127 -1.12 -8.56 -8.82
N PRO A 128 -1.44 -9.09 -7.63
CA PRO A 128 -0.45 -9.74 -6.77
C PRO A 128 -0.07 -11.13 -7.30
N ASN A 129 1.19 -11.53 -7.08
CA ASN A 129 1.67 -12.85 -7.46
C ASN A 129 1.04 -13.94 -6.58
N SER A 130 0.12 -14.72 -7.15
CA SER A 130 -0.60 -15.80 -6.47
C SER A 130 0.27 -17.02 -6.13
N ALA A 131 1.44 -17.16 -6.75
CA ALA A 131 2.37 -18.27 -6.49
C ALA A 131 3.31 -18.00 -5.30
N SER A 132 3.41 -16.76 -4.82
CA SER A 132 4.29 -16.41 -3.69
C SER A 132 3.89 -17.17 -2.41
N GLU A 133 4.88 -17.65 -1.66
CA GLU A 133 4.70 -18.37 -0.39
C GLU A 133 4.30 -17.42 0.74
N ASN A 134 4.99 -16.28 0.83
CA ASN A 134 4.77 -15.24 1.84
C ASN A 134 3.73 -14.22 1.33
N LYS A 135 2.45 -14.61 1.40
CA LYS A 135 1.33 -13.72 1.01
C LYS A 135 0.91 -12.85 2.18
N VAL A 136 0.96 -11.53 1.98
CA VAL A 136 0.39 -10.55 2.92
C VAL A 136 -1.02 -10.18 2.45
N PHE A 137 -1.97 -10.26 3.37
CA PHE A 137 -3.37 -9.92 3.14
C PHE A 137 -3.77 -8.70 3.97
N PHE A 138 -4.19 -7.64 3.30
CA PHE A 138 -4.80 -6.48 3.92
C PHE A 138 -6.32 -6.51 3.78
N LYS A 139 -7.01 -5.72 4.60
CA LYS A 139 -8.47 -5.61 4.59
C LYS A 139 -8.89 -4.17 4.38
N SER A 140 -9.66 -3.89 3.34
CA SER A 140 -10.26 -2.57 3.11
C SER A 140 -11.36 -2.68 2.05
N ASP A 141 -12.44 -1.93 2.26
CA ASP A 141 -13.54 -1.85 1.30
C ASP A 141 -13.37 -0.67 0.32
N THR A 142 -12.60 0.34 0.71
CA THR A 142 -12.52 1.62 0.01
C THR A 142 -11.20 1.82 -0.74
N TYR A 143 -10.21 0.94 -0.52
CA TYR A 143 -8.87 1.11 -1.10
C TYR A 143 -8.85 1.22 -2.63
N TYR A 144 -9.49 0.28 -3.34
CA TYR A 144 -9.50 0.30 -4.80
C TYR A 144 -10.33 1.46 -5.38
N ALA A 145 -11.34 1.94 -4.64
CA ALA A 145 -12.09 3.13 -5.02
C ALA A 145 -11.23 4.39 -4.86
N ALA A 146 -10.47 4.49 -3.76
CA ALA A 146 -9.57 5.61 -3.50
C ALA A 146 -8.44 5.69 -4.53
N LEU A 147 -7.88 4.56 -4.97
CA LEU A 147 -6.86 4.50 -6.02
C LEU A 147 -7.33 5.00 -7.39
N GLN A 148 -8.63 4.94 -7.66
CA GLN A 148 -9.22 5.39 -8.94
C GLN A 148 -9.51 6.90 -8.95
N ARG A 149 -9.29 7.62 -7.84
CA ARG A 149 -9.50 9.07 -7.79
C ARG A 149 -8.41 9.80 -8.56
N GLU A 150 -8.78 10.94 -9.15
CA GLU A 150 -7.87 11.76 -9.96
C GLU A 150 -6.69 12.34 -9.17
N ASN A 151 -6.87 12.57 -7.87
CA ASN A 151 -5.83 13.06 -6.98
C ASN A 151 -4.94 11.94 -6.40
N CYS A 152 -5.21 10.67 -6.72
CA CYS A 152 -4.42 9.54 -6.27
C CYS A 152 -3.59 8.98 -7.43
N LYS A 153 -2.27 8.82 -7.22
CA LYS A 153 -1.36 8.27 -8.22
C LYS A 153 -0.56 7.11 -7.64
N LEU A 154 -0.66 5.95 -8.29
CA LEU A 154 0.15 4.79 -7.96
C LEU A 154 1.47 4.81 -8.74
N ILE A 155 2.59 4.78 -8.02
CA ILE A 155 3.94 4.75 -8.56
C ILE A 155 4.54 3.39 -8.20
N THR A 156 4.80 2.58 -9.22
CA THR A 156 5.41 1.24 -9.05
C THR A 156 6.92 1.24 -9.14
N TRP A 157 7.52 2.36 -9.52
CA TRP A 157 8.97 2.48 -9.57
C TRP A 157 9.56 2.50 -8.16
N PRO A 158 10.69 1.81 -7.93
CA PRO A 158 11.44 1.91 -6.70
C PRO A 158 11.81 3.36 -6.39
N VAL A 159 11.77 3.71 -5.11
CA VAL A 159 12.35 4.96 -4.61
C VAL A 159 13.87 4.79 -4.62
N VAL A 160 14.59 5.81 -5.08
CA VAL A 160 16.07 5.81 -5.09
C VAL A 160 16.60 6.56 -3.88
N LYS A 161 16.07 7.77 -3.66
CA LYS A 161 16.51 8.67 -2.60
C LYS A 161 15.37 9.61 -2.20
N ILE A 162 15.39 10.03 -0.95
CA ILE A 162 14.55 11.11 -0.45
C ILE A 162 15.43 12.35 -0.35
N THR A 163 15.05 13.40 -1.09
CA THR A 163 15.68 14.71 -1.01
C THR A 163 15.00 15.54 0.08
N GLU A 164 15.44 16.78 0.29
CA GLU A 164 14.87 17.61 1.36
C GLU A 164 13.37 17.90 1.20
N GLN A 165 12.88 17.90 -0.05
CA GLN A 165 11.51 18.31 -0.41
C GLN A 165 10.80 17.31 -1.34
N ALA A 166 11.47 16.25 -1.79
CA ALA A 166 10.93 15.34 -2.79
C ALA A 166 11.32 13.88 -2.55
N VAL A 167 10.51 12.98 -3.10
CA VAL A 167 10.84 11.56 -3.24
C VAL A 167 11.29 11.33 -4.68
N GLN A 168 12.52 10.85 -4.87
CA GLN A 168 13.08 10.54 -6.19
C GLN A 168 12.78 9.08 -6.55
N SER A 169 12.09 8.87 -7.66
CA SER A 169 11.82 7.53 -8.20
C SER A 169 12.91 7.12 -9.20
N MET A 170 13.03 5.81 -9.44
CA MET A 170 14.00 5.25 -10.39
C MET A 170 13.75 5.65 -11.85
N GLU A 171 12.55 6.17 -12.15
CA GLU A 171 12.22 6.79 -13.44
C GLU A 171 13.03 8.08 -13.69
N GLY A 172 13.67 8.64 -12.66
CA GLY A 172 14.39 9.92 -12.73
C GLY A 172 13.50 11.12 -12.42
N ILE A 173 12.25 10.89 -12.01
CA ILE A 173 11.31 11.95 -11.65
C ILE A 173 11.39 12.25 -10.15
N GLU A 174 11.48 13.53 -9.82
CA GLU A 174 11.36 14.01 -8.44
C GLU A 174 9.91 14.37 -8.12
N HIS A 175 9.37 13.72 -7.10
CA HIS A 175 8.02 13.95 -6.65
C HIS A 175 8.03 14.86 -5.43
N LEU A 176 7.76 16.16 -5.65
CA LEU A 176 7.58 17.13 -4.56
C LEU A 176 6.46 16.67 -3.63
N VAL A 177 6.76 16.64 -2.33
CA VAL A 177 5.83 16.22 -1.26
C VAL A 177 6.08 16.99 0.02
N ASP A 178 5.00 17.28 0.74
CA ASP A 178 5.02 18.02 1.99
C ASP A 178 5.02 17.06 3.19
N VAL A 179 4.35 15.91 3.02
CA VAL A 179 4.20 14.89 4.06
C VAL A 179 4.55 13.52 3.50
N ILE A 180 5.34 12.76 4.25
CA ILE A 180 5.65 11.36 3.95
C ILE A 180 5.05 10.48 5.04
N ILE A 181 4.25 9.50 4.62
CA ILE A 181 3.71 8.45 5.48
C ILE A 181 4.61 7.22 5.34
N THR A 182 5.24 6.81 6.44
CA THR A 182 6.11 5.64 6.53
C THR A 182 5.37 4.44 7.11
N THR A 183 5.85 3.23 6.81
CA THR A 183 5.15 1.97 7.16
C THR A 183 6.06 0.94 7.84
N TYR A 184 7.19 1.35 8.38
CA TYR A 184 8.16 0.47 9.03
C TYR A 184 7.87 0.25 10.51
#